data_AF-A0AA45AMY4-F1
#
_entry.id   AF-A0AA45AMY4-F1
#
_cell.length_a   1.000
_cell.length_b   1.000
_cell.length_c   1.000
_cell.angle_alpha   90.00
_cell.angle_beta   90.00
_cell.angle_gamma   90.00
#
_symmetry.space_group_name_H-M   'P 1'
#
loop_
_entity.id
_entity.type
_entity.pdbx_description
1 polymer ?
#
loop_
_entity_poly.entity_id
_entity_poly.type
_entity_poly.pdbx_seq_one_letter_code
_entity_poly.pdbx_strand_id
1 'polypeptide(L)'
;MTLQPLPSLAEAKITTLPASAFYIPNFLSEEEEASILQKIAEAPKPRWKQLTHRRLQTWPSDLVHDKLIDAPLPRWLETPIVTRLCDLRRSNDDASDSLFSDSPHKRPNHVLINEYPPGVGIMPHKASLGYVVAYTQEYS
;
A
#
# COMPACT_ATOMS: atom_id res chain seq x y z
N MET A 1 -14.34 15.65 1.32
CA MET A 1 -14.57 15.44 2.78
C MET A 1 -13.24 15.62 3.52
N THR A 2 -13.21 16.21 4.73
CA THR A 2 -11.97 16.34 5.51
C THR A 2 -11.55 14.99 6.10
N LEU A 3 -10.27 14.64 5.97
CA LEU A 3 -9.71 13.42 6.57
C LEU A 3 -9.87 13.44 8.09
N GLN A 4 -10.32 12.32 8.65
CA GLN A 4 -10.31 12.09 10.09
C GLN A 4 -8.89 11.71 10.55
N PRO A 5 -8.54 11.96 11.84
CA PRO A 5 -7.29 11.45 12.39
C PRO A 5 -7.24 9.91 12.27
N LEU A 6 -6.07 9.38 11.92
CA LEU A 6 -5.88 7.94 11.78
C LEU A 6 -6.03 7.25 13.14
N PRO A 7 -6.79 6.15 13.24
CA PRO A 7 -6.85 5.35 14.46
C PRO A 7 -5.51 4.63 14.70
N SER A 8 -5.25 4.24 15.94
CA SER A 8 -4.20 3.26 16.22
C SER A 8 -4.55 1.89 15.63
N LEU A 9 -3.55 1.04 15.39
CA LEU A 9 -3.79 -0.33 14.93
C LEU A 9 -4.59 -1.15 15.94
N ALA A 10 -4.42 -0.89 17.24
CA ALA A 10 -5.24 -1.50 18.29
C ALA A 10 -6.74 -1.22 18.10
N GLU A 11 -7.11 -0.01 17.70
CA GLU A 11 -8.50 0.40 17.41
C GLU A 11 -9.00 -0.12 16.07
N ALA A 12 -8.10 -0.26 15.08
CA ALA A 12 -8.42 -0.73 13.74
C ALA A 12 -8.50 -2.27 13.60
N LYS A 13 -8.37 -3.02 14.70
CA LYS A 13 -8.28 -4.49 14.68
C LYS A 13 -9.59 -5.15 14.29
N ILE A 14 -9.53 -6.10 13.35
CA ILE A 14 -10.68 -6.95 13.01
C ILE A 14 -10.74 -8.13 13.97
N THR A 15 -11.77 -8.19 14.83
CA THR A 15 -11.88 -9.20 15.90
C THR A 15 -12.21 -10.62 15.42
N THR A 16 -12.75 -10.75 14.20
CA THR A 16 -13.10 -12.03 13.57
C THR A 16 -11.96 -12.66 12.76
N LEU A 17 -10.85 -11.95 12.61
CA LEU A 17 -9.66 -12.38 11.87
C LEU A 17 -8.46 -12.55 12.82
N PRO A 18 -7.34 -13.16 12.37
CA PRO A 18 -6.13 -13.23 13.16
C PRO A 18 -5.72 -11.86 13.72
N ALA A 19 -5.09 -11.84 14.89
CA ALA A 19 -4.81 -10.62 15.64
C ALA A 19 -3.92 -9.59 14.92
N SER A 20 -3.33 -9.97 13.79
CA SER A 20 -2.51 -9.17 12.89
C SER A 20 -3.28 -8.51 11.75
N ALA A 21 -4.62 -8.62 11.72
CA ALA A 21 -5.47 -8.03 10.69
C ALA A 21 -6.13 -6.73 11.17
N PHE A 22 -5.98 -5.68 10.37
CA PHE A 22 -6.44 -4.32 10.67
C PHE A 22 -7.17 -3.73 9.47
N TYR A 23 -8.17 -2.88 9.71
CA TYR A 23 -8.90 -2.17 8.66
C TYR A 23 -9.04 -0.69 9.01
N ILE A 24 -8.57 0.16 8.11
CA ILE A 24 -8.62 1.62 8.23
C ILE A 24 -9.43 2.16 7.04
N PRO A 25 -10.72 2.48 7.22
CA PRO A 25 -11.53 3.05 6.16
C PRO A 25 -11.09 4.48 5.85
N ASN A 26 -11.36 4.94 4.62
CA ASN A 26 -11.13 6.33 4.19
C ASN A 26 -9.68 6.81 4.45
N PHE A 27 -8.70 5.93 4.23
CA PHE A 27 -7.28 6.22 4.45
C PHE A 27 -6.74 7.34 3.54
N LEU A 28 -7.35 7.50 2.37
CA LEU A 28 -7.13 8.58 1.42
C LEU A 28 -8.41 9.41 1.31
N SER A 29 -8.27 10.72 1.06
CA SER A 29 -9.41 11.53 0.66
C SER A 29 -9.77 11.26 -0.80
N GLU A 30 -10.99 11.61 -1.21
CA GLU A 30 -11.42 11.46 -2.61
C GLU A 30 -10.49 12.20 -3.58
N GLU A 31 -10.00 13.38 -3.18
CA GLU A 31 -9.11 14.19 -4.00
C GLU A 31 -7.71 13.56 -4.13
N GLU A 32 -7.20 12.97 -3.04
CA GLU A 32 -5.93 12.26 -3.04
C GLU A 32 -6.00 10.98 -3.86
N GLU A 33 -7.08 10.24 -3.71
CA GLU A 33 -7.37 9.03 -4.47
C GLU A 33 -7.43 9.34 -5.97
N ALA A 34 -8.20 10.37 -6.38
CA ALA A 34 -8.27 10.81 -7.76
C ALA A 34 -6.89 11.21 -8.31
N SER A 35 -6.09 11.93 -7.52
CA SER A 35 -4.72 12.32 -7.91
C SER A 35 -3.80 11.10 -8.09
N ILE A 36 -3.85 10.13 -7.17
CA ILE A 36 -3.07 8.90 -7.23
C ILE A 36 -3.48 8.06 -8.45
N LEU A 37 -4.77 7.89 -8.70
CA LEU A 37 -5.29 7.17 -9.87
C LEU A 37 -4.84 7.82 -11.17
N GLN A 38 -4.87 9.16 -11.25
CA GLN A 38 -4.34 9.89 -12.39
C GLN A 38 -2.85 9.58 -12.61
N LYS A 39 -2.03 9.57 -11.55
CA LYS A 39 -0.60 9.26 -11.64
C LYS A 39 -0.34 7.81 -12.09
N ILE A 40 -1.17 6.87 -11.65
CA ILE A 40 -1.12 5.47 -12.08
C ILE A 40 -1.44 5.36 -13.57
N ALA A 41 -2.47 6.06 -14.05
CA ALA A 41 -2.88 6.06 -15.46
C ALA A 41 -1.85 6.74 -16.38
N GLU A 42 -1.19 7.80 -15.91
CA GLU A 42 -0.12 8.53 -16.61
C GLU A 42 1.20 7.74 -16.71
N ALA A 43 1.34 6.62 -15.99
CA ALA A 43 2.54 5.81 -16.02
C ALA A 43 2.83 5.33 -17.46
N PRO A 44 4.08 5.48 -17.95
CA PRO A 44 4.41 5.14 -19.32
C PRO A 44 4.22 3.64 -19.58
N LYS A 45 3.79 3.26 -20.79
CA LYS A 45 3.49 1.86 -21.15
C LYS A 45 4.56 0.84 -20.71
N PRO A 46 5.88 1.10 -20.85
CA PRO A 46 6.92 0.16 -20.40
C PRO A 46 6.95 -0.11 -18.90
N ARG A 47 6.33 0.75 -18.07
CA ARG A 47 6.20 0.54 -16.62
C ARG A 47 5.19 -0.57 -16.29
N TRP A 48 4.27 -0.85 -17.21
CA TRP A 48 3.28 -1.90 -17.04
C TRP A 48 3.83 -3.22 -17.54
N LYS A 49 3.98 -4.17 -16.61
CA LYS A 49 4.20 -5.57 -16.93
C LYS A 49 2.86 -6.28 -17.06
N GLN A 50 2.58 -6.81 -18.24
CA GLN A 50 1.41 -7.65 -18.45
C GLN A 50 1.63 -9.02 -17.81
N LEU A 51 0.69 -9.43 -16.96
CA LEU A 51 0.63 -10.75 -16.33
C LEU A 51 -0.63 -11.49 -16.82
N THR A 52 -0.79 -12.73 -16.39
CA THR A 52 -1.99 -13.53 -16.68
C THR A 52 -3.22 -12.86 -16.07
N HIS A 53 -4.09 -12.31 -16.94
CA HIS A 53 -5.33 -11.60 -16.62
C HIS A 53 -5.21 -10.30 -15.83
N ARG A 54 -4.01 -9.79 -15.55
CA ARG A 54 -3.81 -8.53 -14.82
C ARG A 54 -2.57 -7.80 -15.32
N ARG A 55 -2.35 -6.57 -14.87
CA ARG A 55 -1.07 -5.87 -15.08
C ARG A 55 -0.50 -5.34 -13.78
N LEU A 56 0.83 -5.17 -13.77
CA LEU A 56 1.60 -4.79 -12.59
C LEU A 56 2.52 -3.61 -12.91
N GLN A 57 2.61 -2.64 -12.00
CA GLN A 57 3.73 -1.71 -11.92
C GLN A 57 4.61 -2.03 -10.72
N THR A 58 5.92 -1.81 -10.87
CA THR A 58 6.90 -1.94 -9.80
C THR A 58 7.61 -0.60 -9.57
N TRP A 59 7.62 -0.12 -8.32
CA TRP A 59 8.27 1.13 -7.93
C TRP A 59 9.21 0.93 -6.74
N PRO A 60 10.40 1.54 -6.73
CA PRO A 60 10.94 2.44 -7.76
C PRO A 60 11.46 1.71 -9.01
N SER A 61 11.79 0.43 -8.86
CA SER A 61 12.38 -0.40 -9.92
C SER A 61 11.95 -1.86 -9.77
N ASP A 62 12.10 -2.61 -10.87
CA ASP A 62 12.00 -4.07 -10.86
C ASP A 62 13.11 -4.69 -10.00
N LEU A 63 12.89 -5.93 -9.56
CA LEU A 63 13.92 -6.72 -8.92
C LEU A 63 15.07 -6.97 -9.91
N VAL A 64 16.30 -6.73 -9.47
CA VAL A 64 17.50 -7.05 -10.22
C VAL A 64 18.20 -8.20 -9.51
N HIS A 65 18.27 -9.37 -10.15
CA HIS A 65 18.74 -10.62 -9.54
C HIS A 65 18.03 -10.95 -8.21
N ASP A 66 16.70 -10.86 -8.21
CA ASP A 66 15.83 -11.08 -7.04
C ASP A 66 16.12 -10.16 -5.84
N LYS A 67 16.80 -9.03 -6.09
CA LYS A 67 17.10 -8.02 -5.07
C LYS A 67 16.48 -6.68 -5.42
N LEU A 68 16.04 -5.99 -4.37
CA LEU A 68 15.63 -4.61 -4.45
C LEU A 68 16.86 -3.73 -4.62
N ILE A 69 16.83 -2.84 -5.61
CA ILE A 69 17.80 -1.76 -5.73
C ILE A 69 17.29 -0.59 -4.89
N ASP A 70 18.16 -0.06 -4.04
CA ASP A 70 17.85 1.13 -3.27
C ASP A 70 17.69 2.33 -4.21
N ALA A 71 16.50 2.89 -4.22
CA ALA A 71 16.13 4.06 -5.00
C ALA A 71 14.93 4.76 -4.33
N PRO A 72 14.81 6.08 -4.47
CA PRO A 72 13.69 6.80 -3.87
C PRO A 72 12.38 6.46 -4.58
N LEU A 73 11.30 6.31 -3.80
CA LEU A 73 9.95 6.24 -4.34
C LEU A 73 9.56 7.58 -4.98
N PRO A 74 8.71 7.57 -6.03
CA PRO A 74 8.09 8.77 -6.55
C PRO A 74 7.34 9.54 -5.46
N ARG A 75 7.40 10.88 -5.49
CA ARG A 75 6.77 11.74 -4.48
C ARG A 75 5.28 11.47 -4.25
N TRP A 76 4.55 11.08 -5.30
CA TRP A 76 3.10 10.78 -5.22
C TRP A 76 2.78 9.45 -4.52
N LEU A 77 3.76 8.55 -4.40
CA LEU A 77 3.67 7.36 -3.54
C LEU A 77 4.20 7.66 -2.13
N GLU A 78 5.24 8.50 -2.03
CA GLU A 78 5.78 8.92 -0.74
C GLU A 78 4.73 9.66 0.09
N THR A 79 4.08 10.66 -0.49
CA THR A 79 3.06 11.49 0.15
C THR A 79 1.77 11.44 -0.68
N PRO A 80 0.62 11.06 -0.08
CA PRO A 80 0.41 10.85 1.36
C PRO A 80 0.64 9.41 1.86
N ILE A 81 0.80 8.41 0.99
CA ILE A 81 0.68 6.99 1.36
C ILE A 81 1.77 6.56 2.35
N VAL A 82 3.05 6.63 1.96
CA VAL A 82 4.15 6.15 2.81
C VAL A 82 4.24 6.96 4.09
N THR A 83 4.10 8.28 4.03
CA THR A 83 4.11 9.14 5.21
C THR A 83 3.02 8.72 6.21
N ARG A 84 1.78 8.51 5.75
CA ARG A 84 0.69 8.09 6.65
C ARG A 84 0.89 6.69 7.20
N LEU A 85 1.41 5.77 6.39
CA LEU A 85 1.73 4.42 6.85
C LEU A 85 2.79 4.44 7.96
N CYS A 86 3.77 5.33 7.87
CA CYS A 86 4.77 5.54 8.92
C CYS A 86 4.17 6.18 10.19
N ASP A 87 3.14 7.00 10.04
CA ASP A 87 2.43 7.64 11.16
C ASP A 87 1.47 6.68 11.89
N LEU A 88 1.18 5.51 11.33
CA LEU A 88 0.32 4.50 11.97
C LEU A 88 1.00 3.92 13.21
N ARG A 89 0.43 4.24 14.37
CA ARG A 89 0.87 3.74 15.68
C ARG A 89 0.25 2.39 15.99
N ARG A 90 0.99 1.53 16.68
CA ARG A 90 0.46 0.24 17.15
C ARG A 90 -0.54 0.42 18.28
N SER A 91 -0.24 1.34 19.21
CA SER A 91 -1.08 1.66 20.36
C SER A 91 -1.15 3.17 20.58
N ASN A 92 -2.08 3.61 21.43
CA ASN A 92 -2.18 5.01 21.86
C ASN A 92 -1.19 5.36 22.99
N ASP A 93 -0.60 4.36 23.63
CA ASP A 93 0.23 4.52 24.83
C ASP A 93 1.68 4.89 24.51
N ASP A 94 2.19 4.46 23.35
CA ASP A 94 3.55 4.74 22.88
C ASP A 94 3.53 5.35 21.48
N ALA A 95 3.78 6.66 21.41
CA ALA A 95 3.84 7.39 20.15
C ALA A 95 5.05 7.02 19.27
N SER A 96 6.06 6.34 19.82
CA SER A 96 7.25 5.90 19.09
C SER A 96 7.11 4.52 18.45
N ASP A 97 6.08 3.76 18.83
CA ASP A 97 5.80 2.43 18.29
C ASP A 97 4.88 2.49 17.06
N SER A 98 5.49 2.55 15.87
CA SER A 98 4.80 2.53 14.58
C SER A 98 4.71 1.14 13.97
N LEU A 99 3.87 1.00 12.94
CA LEU A 99 3.72 -0.24 12.18
C LEU A 99 5.07 -0.85 11.75
N PHE A 100 6.02 -0.01 11.35
CA PHE A 100 7.30 -0.43 10.80
C PHE A 100 8.45 -0.43 11.81
N SER A 101 8.19 -0.18 13.10
CA SER A 101 9.21 -0.10 14.15
C SER A 101 10.10 -1.33 14.25
N ASP A 102 9.64 -2.53 13.86
CA ASP A 102 10.46 -3.75 13.86
C ASP A 102 11.14 -4.05 12.51
N SER A 103 10.74 -3.35 11.44
CA SER A 103 11.34 -3.58 10.13
C SER A 103 12.77 -3.03 10.05
N PRO A 104 13.68 -3.61 9.25
CA PRO A 104 15.05 -3.09 9.09
C PRO A 104 15.08 -1.65 8.56
N HIS A 105 14.17 -1.32 7.64
CA HIS A 105 14.13 -0.02 6.97
C HIS A 105 13.26 1.01 7.70
N LYS A 106 12.47 0.60 8.71
CA LYS A 106 11.52 1.44 9.48
C LYS A 106 10.44 2.14 8.64
N ARG A 107 10.30 1.78 7.36
CA ARG A 107 9.34 2.34 6.42
C ARG A 107 9.22 1.49 5.15
N PRO A 108 8.12 1.61 4.39
CA PRO A 108 8.04 1.13 3.02
C PRO A 108 9.13 1.74 2.13
N ASN A 109 9.70 0.90 1.27
CA ASN A 109 10.71 1.28 0.28
C ASN A 109 10.42 0.70 -1.12
N HIS A 110 9.36 -0.10 -1.27
CA HIS A 110 8.95 -0.71 -2.52
C HIS A 110 7.44 -0.79 -2.62
N VAL A 111 6.90 -0.54 -3.81
CA VAL A 111 5.46 -0.53 -4.08
C VAL A 111 5.14 -1.34 -5.32
N LEU A 112 4.14 -2.21 -5.18
CA LEU A 112 3.53 -2.96 -6.27
C LEU A 112 2.12 -2.43 -6.51
N ILE A 113 1.83 -2.06 -7.76
CA ILE A 113 0.49 -1.60 -8.16
C ILE A 113 -0.09 -2.65 -9.10
N ASN A 114 -1.13 -3.35 -8.65
CA ASN A 114 -1.81 -4.36 -9.45
C ASN A 114 -3.14 -3.79 -9.97
N GLU A 115 -3.40 -3.97 -11.26
CA GLU A 115 -4.70 -3.65 -11.85
C GLU A 115 -5.36 -4.90 -12.40
N TYR A 116 -6.62 -5.09 -12.04
CA TYR A 116 -7.45 -6.23 -12.41
C TYR A 116 -8.62 -5.75 -13.28
N PRO A 117 -8.89 -6.42 -14.43
CA PRO A 117 -10.12 -6.23 -15.17
C PRO A 117 -11.35 -6.65 -14.36
N PRO A 118 -12.55 -6.16 -14.70
CA PRO A 118 -13.80 -6.61 -14.09
C PRO A 118 -13.95 -8.13 -14.12
N GLY A 119 -14.33 -8.72 -12.98
CA GLY A 119 -14.49 -10.17 -12.83
C GLY A 119 -13.19 -10.96 -12.65
N VAL A 120 -12.02 -10.32 -12.66
CA VAL A 120 -10.73 -10.96 -12.39
C VAL A 120 -10.31 -10.69 -10.94
N GLY A 121 -10.06 -11.75 -10.18
CA GLY A 121 -9.54 -11.67 -8.81
C GLY A 121 -8.13 -12.20 -8.65
N ILE A 122 -7.69 -12.29 -7.39
CA ILE A 122 -6.47 -12.99 -7.00
C ILE A 122 -6.80 -14.39 -6.48
N MET A 123 -6.06 -15.39 -6.94
CA MET A 123 -6.11 -16.73 -6.35
C MET A 123 -5.58 -16.69 -4.91
N PRO A 124 -6.07 -17.55 -3.99
CA PRO A 124 -5.50 -17.66 -2.66
C PRO A 124 -4.00 -18.00 -2.72
N HIS A 125 -3.17 -17.18 -2.07
CA HIS A 125 -1.72 -17.36 -2.01
C HIS A 125 -1.16 -16.74 -0.73
N LYS A 126 0.08 -17.13 -0.37
CA LYS A 126 0.83 -16.48 0.72
C LYS A 126 1.70 -15.38 0.13
N ALA A 127 1.70 -14.20 0.76
CA ALA A 127 2.68 -13.17 0.44
C ALA A 127 4.07 -13.70 0.79
N SER A 128 5.02 -13.57 -0.14
CA SER A 128 6.34 -14.16 0.02
C SER A 128 7.18 -13.47 1.09
N LEU A 129 6.94 -12.18 1.42
CA LEU A 129 7.49 -11.43 2.56
C LEU A 129 6.74 -10.09 2.76
N GLY A 130 6.55 -9.65 4.02
CA GLY A 130 6.18 -8.26 4.37
C GLY A 130 4.72 -8.00 4.79
N TYR A 131 4.44 -6.74 5.14
CA TYR A 131 3.08 -6.23 5.39
C TYR A 131 2.36 -6.01 4.05
N VAL A 132 1.13 -6.49 3.94
CA VAL A 132 0.29 -6.25 2.76
C VAL A 132 -0.69 -5.14 3.09
N VAL A 133 -0.60 -4.02 2.39
CA VAL A 133 -1.63 -2.99 2.36
C VAL A 133 -2.39 -3.17 1.07
N ALA A 134 -3.67 -3.52 1.16
CA ALA A 134 -4.55 -3.66 0.01
C ALA A 134 -5.54 -2.50 0.01
N TYR A 135 -5.64 -1.83 -1.13
CA TYR A 135 -6.70 -0.89 -1.44
C TYR A 135 -7.50 -1.46 -2.60
N THR A 136 -8.81 -1.47 -2.49
CA THR A 136 -9.73 -1.99 -3.52
C THR A 136 -10.72 -0.91 -3.88
N GLN A 137 -10.82 -0.59 -5.17
CA GLN A 137 -11.89 0.21 -5.72
C GLN A 137 -12.62 -0.63 -6.76
N GLU A 138 -13.94 -0.71 -6.63
CA GLU A 138 -14.81 -1.30 -7.65
C GLU A 138 -15.17 -0.21 -8.65
N TYR A 139 -14.91 -0.45 -9.94
CA TYR A 139 -15.43 0.40 -11.01
C TYR A 139 -16.85 -0.05 -11.33
N SER A 140 -17.82 0.86 -11.19
CA SER A 140 -19.20 0.72 -11.65
C SER A 140 -19.36 1.03 -13.12
#